data_AF-A0A9P0KYM3-F1
#
_entry.id   AF-A0A9P0KYM3-F1
#
_cell.length_a   1.000
_cell.length_b   1.000
_cell.length_c   1.000
_cell.angle_alpha   90.00
_cell.angle_beta   90.00
_cell.angle_gamma   90.00
#
_symmetry.space_group_name_H-M   'P 1'
#
loop_
_entity.id
_entity.type
_entity.pdbx_description
1 polymer ?
#
loop_
_entity_poly.entity_id
_entity_poly.type
_entity_poly.pdbx_seq_one_letter_code
_entity_poly.pdbx_strand_id
1 'polypeptide(L)'
;MEVDIEPSDIKSEPGTSSQATTSRLGPCEVCAFHEAKYTCPRCEVKTCSLKCNKIHKLEVECNGERDRAKFIPLSRFTNLEMSSDYRLLEEITRGLEASRKNFGKRYDNISKYLWKLQKMCSARKTSIKFLPFKFQRHKENTTRIKGTEIQWHVDWIFVNADNLKVADKCVPETEKLGLAVGKHLQQNNNASEGKNETLQYYSAVGVPGVRLLLKAEQKAGKKFFELDPDDSLKKALAKKLIIEYPTIHVVLKDHVCSYNIIDSDTEDETVGEDAKEKTGNEIVESIVKNGEEDIYKSLKNLLFISEYSGEEASSDEE
;
A
#
# COMPACT_ATOMS: atom_id res chain seq x y z
N MET A 1 -62.24 -33.09 -41.84
CA MET A 1 -61.18 -34.03 -41.46
C MET A 1 -60.61 -33.52 -40.16
N GLU A 2 -61.29 -33.92 -39.10
CA GLU A 2 -60.83 -33.83 -37.72
C GLU A 2 -59.72 -34.87 -37.51
N VAL A 3 -58.74 -34.54 -36.67
CA VAL A 3 -57.89 -35.52 -36.00
C VAL A 3 -57.84 -35.09 -34.54
N ASP A 4 -58.38 -35.96 -33.70
CA ASP A 4 -58.41 -35.92 -32.24
C ASP A 4 -57.00 -35.97 -31.62
N ILE A 5 -56.87 -35.53 -30.36
CA ILE A 5 -56.32 -36.31 -29.23
C ILE A 5 -56.72 -35.60 -27.91
N GLU A 6 -57.25 -36.41 -27.00
CA GLU A 6 -57.88 -36.10 -25.70
C GLU A 6 -56.96 -35.47 -24.64
N PRO A 7 -57.51 -34.72 -23.65
CA PRO A 7 -56.88 -34.49 -22.36
C PRO A 7 -57.43 -35.42 -21.27
N SER A 8 -56.52 -36.13 -20.59
CA SER A 8 -56.80 -37.02 -19.48
C SER A 8 -56.94 -36.28 -18.14
N ASP A 9 -57.96 -36.69 -17.38
CA ASP A 9 -58.27 -36.28 -16.01
C ASP A 9 -57.12 -36.55 -15.01
N ILE A 10 -56.77 -35.55 -14.19
CA ILE A 10 -56.16 -35.79 -12.87
C ILE A 10 -56.92 -34.99 -11.82
N LYS A 11 -57.60 -35.76 -10.96
CA LYS A 11 -58.39 -35.35 -9.81
C LYS A 11 -57.53 -34.68 -8.73
N SER A 12 -58.05 -33.58 -8.20
CA SER A 12 -57.76 -33.02 -6.89
C SER A 12 -58.13 -33.98 -5.76
N GLU A 13 -57.33 -34.01 -4.67
CA GLU A 13 -57.67 -34.35 -3.25
C GLU A 13 -56.36 -34.39 -2.41
N PRO A 14 -56.39 -34.30 -1.06
CA PRO A 14 -55.84 -33.14 -0.34
C PRO A 14 -54.71 -33.45 0.67
N GLY A 15 -54.04 -32.39 1.11
CA GLY A 15 -53.55 -32.21 2.48
C GLY A 15 -52.58 -33.25 3.06
N THR A 16 -51.27 -33.02 2.87
CA THR A 16 -50.23 -33.62 3.72
C THR A 16 -49.51 -32.50 4.47
N SER A 17 -49.62 -32.52 5.80
CA SER A 17 -49.06 -31.54 6.72
C SER A 17 -47.57 -31.31 6.49
N SER A 18 -47.22 -30.10 6.04
CA SER A 18 -45.85 -29.62 6.00
C SER A 18 -45.41 -29.30 7.42
N GLN A 19 -44.61 -30.15 8.04
CA GLN A 19 -43.89 -29.78 9.26
C GLN A 19 -42.98 -28.59 8.92
N ALA A 20 -43.32 -27.40 9.42
CA ALA A 20 -42.51 -26.20 9.26
C ALA A 20 -41.20 -26.39 10.02
N THR A 21 -40.13 -26.69 9.29
CA THR A 21 -38.76 -26.67 9.82
C THR A 21 -38.37 -25.22 10.03
N THR A 22 -38.70 -24.63 11.18
CA THR A 22 -38.29 -23.27 11.51
C THR A 22 -36.77 -23.20 11.55
N SER A 23 -36.15 -22.51 10.58
CA SER A 23 -34.70 -22.30 10.57
C SER A 23 -34.23 -21.64 11.87
N ARG A 24 -33.12 -22.11 12.44
CA ARG A 24 -32.49 -21.53 13.65
C ARG A 24 -32.07 -20.07 13.46
N LEU A 25 -31.99 -19.62 12.21
CA LEU A 25 -31.57 -18.28 11.83
C LEU A 25 -32.76 -17.29 11.82
N GLY A 26 -34.00 -17.76 11.70
CA GLY A 26 -35.18 -16.89 11.56
C GLY A 26 -35.41 -16.43 10.12
N PRO A 27 -36.29 -15.45 9.88
CA PRO A 27 -36.58 -14.94 8.54
C PRO A 27 -35.40 -14.16 7.94
N CYS A 28 -35.37 -14.07 6.62
CA CYS A 28 -34.41 -13.23 5.89
C CYS A 28 -34.60 -11.75 6.21
N GLU A 29 -33.54 -11.05 6.62
CA GLU A 29 -33.60 -9.63 6.98
C GLU A 29 -33.78 -8.69 5.77
N VAL A 30 -33.50 -9.18 4.56
CA VAL A 30 -33.60 -8.38 3.32
C VAL A 30 -34.99 -8.49 2.69
N CYS A 31 -35.59 -9.68 2.65
CA CYS A 31 -36.86 -9.89 1.96
C CYS A 31 -38.02 -10.30 2.87
N ALA A 32 -37.77 -10.69 4.13
CA ALA A 32 -38.73 -11.14 5.14
C ALA A 32 -39.68 -12.30 4.74
N PHE A 33 -39.66 -12.74 3.48
CA PHE A 33 -40.61 -13.69 2.91
C PHE A 33 -40.15 -15.14 3.04
N HIS A 34 -38.84 -15.36 2.98
CA HIS A 34 -38.23 -16.68 3.11
C HIS A 34 -37.38 -16.76 4.36
N GLU A 35 -37.26 -17.96 4.91
CA GLU A 35 -36.35 -18.27 6.00
C GLU A 35 -34.87 -18.06 5.59
N ALA A 36 -34.08 -17.54 6.53
CA ALA A 36 -32.67 -17.27 6.31
C ALA A 36 -31.86 -18.58 6.28
N LYS A 37 -30.91 -18.65 5.34
CA LYS A 37 -30.02 -19.80 5.13
C LYS A 37 -28.56 -19.46 5.35
N TYR A 38 -28.18 -18.19 5.19
CA TYR A 38 -26.81 -17.73 5.23
C TYR A 38 -26.67 -16.53 6.16
N THR A 39 -25.53 -16.41 6.81
CA THR A 39 -25.17 -15.28 7.68
C THR A 39 -23.92 -14.60 7.12
N CYS A 40 -23.97 -13.28 6.94
CA CYS A 40 -22.81 -12.53 6.46
C CYS A 40 -21.70 -12.51 7.52
N PRO A 41 -20.44 -12.87 7.20
CA PRO A 41 -19.38 -12.96 8.21
C PRO A 41 -18.84 -11.59 8.66
N ARG A 42 -19.20 -10.49 7.97
CA ARG A 42 -18.82 -9.11 8.32
C ARG A 42 -19.82 -8.46 9.26
N CYS A 43 -21.10 -8.45 8.86
CA CYS A 43 -22.17 -7.71 9.53
C CYS A 43 -23.24 -8.60 10.16
N GLU A 44 -23.09 -9.92 10.09
CA GLU A 44 -24.00 -10.92 10.67
C GLU A 44 -25.44 -10.89 10.13
N VAL A 45 -25.69 -10.13 9.07
CA VAL A 45 -26.99 -10.05 8.37
C VAL A 45 -27.37 -11.42 7.80
N LYS A 46 -28.61 -11.83 8.08
CA LYS A 46 -29.14 -13.12 7.68
C LYS A 46 -29.90 -13.03 6.35
N THR A 47 -29.55 -13.90 5.40
CA THR A 47 -30.07 -13.88 4.03
C THR A 47 -30.56 -15.26 3.59
N CYS A 48 -31.63 -15.32 2.80
CA CYS A 48 -32.17 -16.60 2.29
C CYS A 48 -31.51 -17.07 0.98
N SER A 49 -30.92 -16.15 0.21
CA SER A 49 -30.42 -16.42 -1.15
C SER A 49 -29.31 -15.47 -1.57
N LEU A 50 -28.60 -15.80 -2.67
CA LEU A 50 -27.55 -14.96 -3.24
C LEU A 50 -28.06 -13.57 -3.67
N LYS A 51 -29.33 -13.46 -4.10
CA LYS A 51 -29.93 -12.16 -4.46
C LYS A 51 -29.98 -11.25 -3.24
N CYS A 52 -30.52 -11.74 -2.12
CA CYS A 52 -30.52 -11.01 -0.85
C CYS A 52 -29.09 -10.74 -0.33
N ASN A 53 -28.15 -11.65 -0.58
CA ASN A 53 -26.75 -11.42 -0.24
C ASN A 53 -26.15 -10.23 -1.03
N LYS A 54 -26.44 -10.11 -2.33
CA LYS A 54 -25.94 -8.98 -3.13
C LYS A 54 -26.61 -7.66 -2.77
N ILE A 55 -27.93 -7.69 -2.51
CA ILE A 55 -28.70 -6.49 -2.15
C ILE A 55 -28.15 -5.87 -0.85
N HIS A 56 -28.02 -6.65 0.24
CA HIS A 56 -27.49 -6.07 1.49
C HIS A 56 -26.04 -5.58 1.35
N LYS A 57 -25.21 -6.23 0.52
CA LYS A 57 -23.83 -5.77 0.28
C LYS A 57 -23.80 -4.40 -0.41
N LEU A 58 -24.76 -4.13 -1.29
CA LEU A 58 -24.89 -2.84 -1.97
C LEU A 58 -25.50 -1.78 -1.06
N GLU A 59 -26.57 -2.10 -0.34
CA GLU A 59 -27.29 -1.14 0.50
C GLU A 59 -26.53 -0.76 1.78
N VAL A 60 -25.81 -1.73 2.36
CA VAL A 60 -25.04 -1.54 3.62
C VAL A 60 -23.55 -1.33 3.34
N GLU A 61 -23.15 -1.18 2.06
CA GLU A 61 -21.74 -1.05 1.63
C GLU A 61 -20.82 -2.11 2.28
N CYS A 62 -21.31 -3.35 2.36
CA CYS A 62 -20.64 -4.44 3.05
C CYS A 62 -19.75 -5.24 2.09
N ASN A 63 -18.45 -5.31 2.38
CA ASN A 63 -17.48 -6.12 1.62
C ASN A 63 -17.73 -7.64 1.77
N GLY A 64 -18.42 -8.07 2.83
CA GLY A 64 -18.74 -9.47 3.10
C GLY A 64 -17.57 -10.31 3.60
N GLU A 65 -16.47 -9.68 4.03
CA GLU A 65 -15.30 -10.37 4.59
C GLU A 65 -15.22 -10.11 6.10
N ARG A 66 -15.05 -11.18 6.90
CA ARG A 66 -14.94 -11.04 8.36
C ARG A 66 -13.80 -10.09 8.72
N ASP A 67 -14.10 -9.09 9.56
CA ASP A 67 -13.05 -8.30 10.17
C ASP A 67 -12.36 -9.12 11.26
N ARG A 68 -11.12 -9.55 10.98
CA ARG A 68 -10.33 -10.30 11.95
C ARG A 68 -9.66 -9.41 12.99
N ALA A 69 -9.56 -8.10 12.75
CA ALA A 69 -8.88 -7.14 13.62
C ALA A 69 -9.86 -6.16 14.28
N LYS A 70 -11.15 -6.54 14.36
CA LYS A 70 -12.18 -5.73 15.00
C LYS A 70 -11.84 -5.56 16.48
N PHE A 71 -11.89 -4.32 16.96
CA PHE A 71 -11.70 -4.05 18.38
C PHE A 71 -12.82 -4.69 19.23
N ILE A 72 -12.42 -5.43 20.26
CA ILE A 72 -13.31 -6.05 21.23
C ILE A 72 -12.89 -5.54 22.62
N PRO A 73 -13.80 -4.91 23.39
CA PRO A 73 -13.47 -4.47 24.74
C PRO A 73 -13.18 -5.68 25.64
N LEU A 74 -12.27 -5.52 26.60
CA LEU A 74 -11.83 -6.60 27.49
C LEU A 74 -13.00 -7.30 28.20
N SER A 75 -14.08 -6.58 28.51
CA SER A 75 -15.28 -7.13 29.14
C SER A 75 -16.03 -8.18 28.29
N ARG A 76 -15.83 -8.16 26.96
CA ARG A 76 -16.42 -9.12 26.01
C ARG A 76 -15.37 -10.00 25.34
N PHE A 77 -14.11 -9.90 25.76
CA PHE A 77 -13.02 -10.71 25.23
C PHE A 77 -13.15 -12.13 25.78
N THR A 78 -13.40 -13.09 24.89
CA THR A 78 -13.59 -14.50 25.25
C THR A 78 -12.44 -15.36 24.72
N ASN A 79 -12.33 -16.59 25.23
CA ASN A 79 -11.34 -17.56 24.74
C ASN A 79 -11.44 -17.82 23.22
N LEU A 80 -12.62 -17.62 22.63
CA LEU A 80 -12.81 -17.73 21.18
C LEU A 80 -12.09 -16.60 20.42
N GLU A 81 -12.17 -15.38 20.93
CA GLU A 81 -11.48 -14.21 20.35
C GLU A 81 -9.96 -14.36 20.51
N MET A 82 -9.49 -14.79 21.69
CA MET A 82 -8.08 -15.12 21.91
C MET A 82 -7.57 -16.18 20.92
N SER A 83 -8.36 -17.23 20.67
CA SER A 83 -7.99 -18.27 19.70
C SER A 83 -7.99 -17.74 18.26
N SER A 84 -8.89 -16.82 17.93
CA SER A 84 -8.93 -16.13 16.64
C SER A 84 -7.67 -15.29 16.44
N ASP A 85 -7.28 -14.51 17.44
CA ASP A 85 -6.09 -13.66 17.41
C ASP A 85 -4.81 -14.48 17.32
N TYR A 86 -4.70 -15.55 18.09
CA TYR A 86 -3.55 -16.47 18.01
C TYR A 86 -3.40 -17.06 16.59
N ARG A 87 -4.49 -17.55 16.00
CA ARG A 87 -4.47 -18.09 14.62
C ARG A 87 -4.11 -17.03 13.59
N LEU A 88 -4.58 -15.80 13.79
CA LEU A 88 -4.22 -14.66 12.93
C LEU A 88 -2.72 -14.41 12.97
N LEU A 89 -2.13 -14.33 14.18
CA LEU A 89 -0.70 -14.13 14.35
C LEU A 89 0.11 -15.29 13.75
N GLU A 90 -0.31 -16.53 13.99
CA GLU A 90 0.34 -17.71 13.42
C GLU A 90 0.29 -17.71 11.88
N GLU A 91 -0.85 -17.35 11.28
CA GLU A 91 -0.98 -17.22 9.83
C GLU A 91 -0.05 -16.15 9.27
N ILE A 92 0.05 -14.99 9.94
CA ILE A 92 0.98 -13.91 9.57
C ILE A 92 2.42 -14.42 9.65
N THR A 93 2.81 -15.04 10.77
CA THR A 93 4.16 -15.58 10.97
C THR A 93 4.51 -16.62 9.91
N ARG A 94 3.63 -17.59 9.66
CA ARG A 94 3.81 -18.60 8.60
C ARG A 94 3.93 -17.95 7.21
N GLY A 95 3.13 -16.92 6.94
CA GLY A 95 3.20 -16.13 5.71
C GLY A 95 4.55 -15.42 5.56
N LEU A 96 5.07 -14.83 6.63
CA LEU A 96 6.37 -14.17 6.67
C LEU A 96 7.52 -15.17 6.50
N GLU A 97 7.49 -16.32 7.17
CA GLU A 97 8.50 -17.38 7.02
C GLU A 97 8.52 -17.94 5.59
N ALA A 98 7.34 -18.24 5.03
CA ALA A 98 7.21 -18.68 3.65
C ALA A 98 7.74 -17.60 2.69
N SER A 99 7.44 -16.33 2.96
CA SER A 99 7.97 -15.20 2.19
C SER A 99 9.49 -15.13 2.30
N ARG A 100 10.07 -15.18 3.51
CA ARG A 100 11.51 -15.14 3.79
C ARG A 100 12.26 -16.26 3.08
N LYS A 101 11.75 -17.50 3.16
CA LYS A 101 12.31 -18.67 2.46
C LYS A 101 12.29 -18.52 0.93
N ASN A 102 11.31 -17.79 0.39
CA ASN A 102 11.17 -17.51 -1.03
C ASN A 102 11.84 -16.19 -1.48
N PHE A 103 12.07 -15.25 -0.57
CA PHE A 103 12.60 -13.90 -0.84
C PHE A 103 14.05 -13.95 -1.34
N GLY A 104 14.83 -14.96 -0.95
CA GLY A 104 16.20 -15.15 -1.43
C GLY A 104 16.38 -16.09 -2.61
N LYS A 105 15.32 -16.76 -3.10
CA LYS A 105 15.47 -17.85 -4.11
C LYS A 105 14.99 -17.51 -5.52
N ARG A 106 14.37 -16.33 -5.72
CA ARG A 106 13.69 -15.99 -6.99
C ARG A 106 13.88 -14.54 -7.49
N TYR A 107 14.72 -13.73 -6.87
CA TYR A 107 14.93 -12.33 -7.30
C TYR A 107 16.21 -12.08 -8.10
N ASP A 108 17.14 -13.04 -8.13
CA ASP A 108 18.40 -12.88 -8.88
C ASP A 108 18.19 -12.93 -10.40
N ASN A 109 17.07 -13.47 -10.87
CA ASN A 109 16.73 -13.48 -12.27
C ASN A 109 15.88 -12.25 -12.62
N ILE A 110 16.52 -11.08 -12.57
CA ILE A 110 15.99 -9.86 -13.18
C ILE A 110 15.58 -10.21 -14.63
N SER A 111 14.33 -9.89 -14.98
CA SER A 111 13.84 -10.12 -16.35
C SER A 111 14.83 -9.55 -17.37
N LYS A 112 15.06 -10.26 -18.49
CA LYS A 112 15.97 -9.82 -19.56
C LYS A 112 15.76 -8.36 -19.97
N TYR A 113 14.50 -7.91 -19.92
CA TYR A 113 14.09 -6.54 -20.16
C TYR A 113 14.67 -5.55 -19.13
N LEU A 114 14.47 -5.82 -17.83
CA LEU A 114 14.94 -4.97 -16.74
C LEU A 114 16.47 -4.92 -16.67
N TRP A 115 17.14 -6.04 -16.96
CA TRP A 115 18.60 -6.08 -17.06
C TRP A 115 19.11 -5.19 -18.20
N LYS A 116 18.45 -5.22 -19.36
CA LYS A 116 18.78 -4.33 -20.49
C LYS A 116 18.58 -2.86 -20.11
N LEU A 117 17.49 -2.55 -19.40
CA LEU A 117 17.21 -1.20 -18.90
C LEU A 117 18.32 -0.73 -17.94
N GLN A 118 18.68 -1.58 -16.98
CA GLN A 118 19.77 -1.30 -16.03
C GLN A 118 21.09 -1.02 -16.75
N LYS A 119 21.44 -1.84 -17.75
CA LYS A 119 22.65 -1.63 -18.57
C LYS A 119 22.63 -0.30 -19.33
N MET A 120 21.48 0.09 -19.88
CA MET A 120 21.33 1.39 -20.54
C MET A 120 21.46 2.55 -19.55
N CYS A 121 20.85 2.45 -18.37
CA CYS A 121 21.00 3.44 -17.30
C CYS A 121 22.46 3.58 -16.86
N SER A 122 23.17 2.46 -16.64
CA SER A 122 24.61 2.48 -16.31
C SER A 122 25.45 3.14 -17.41
N ALA A 123 25.13 2.92 -18.69
CA ALA A 123 25.77 3.62 -19.80
C ALA A 123 25.50 5.15 -19.79
N ARG A 124 24.42 5.61 -19.14
CA ARG A 124 24.13 7.04 -18.90
C ARG A 124 24.68 7.56 -17.57
N LYS A 125 25.44 6.73 -16.82
CA LYS A 125 25.90 7.01 -15.46
C LYS A 125 24.76 7.17 -14.44
N THR A 126 23.59 6.59 -14.70
CA THR A 126 22.46 6.57 -13.76
C THR A 126 22.36 5.18 -13.14
N SER A 127 22.27 5.10 -11.81
CA SER A 127 22.11 3.84 -11.10
C SER A 127 20.64 3.58 -10.85
N ILE A 128 20.08 2.51 -11.43
CA ILE A 128 18.68 2.12 -11.20
C ILE A 128 18.61 0.83 -10.39
N LYS A 129 17.75 0.81 -9.36
CA LYS A 129 17.40 -0.38 -8.57
C LYS A 129 15.90 -0.65 -8.69
N PHE A 130 15.52 -1.91 -8.80
CA PHE A 130 14.12 -2.32 -8.88
C PHE A 130 13.66 -2.88 -7.53
N LEU A 131 12.45 -2.51 -7.13
CA LEU A 131 11.72 -3.08 -6.01
C LEU A 131 11.13 -4.45 -6.43
N PRO A 132 10.82 -5.31 -5.45
CA PRO A 132 10.11 -6.55 -5.71
C PRO A 132 8.74 -6.34 -6.40
N PHE A 133 8.34 -7.26 -7.28
CA PHE A 133 7.11 -7.15 -8.08
C PHE A 133 5.80 -6.97 -7.29
N LYS A 134 5.82 -7.31 -6.00
CA LYS A 134 4.67 -7.15 -5.10
C LYS A 134 4.43 -5.69 -4.70
N PHE A 135 5.45 -4.82 -4.80
CA PHE A 135 5.35 -3.42 -4.41
C PHE A 135 4.48 -2.64 -5.39
N GLN A 136 3.62 -1.76 -4.87
CA GLN A 136 2.75 -0.91 -5.69
C GLN A 136 3.56 -0.05 -6.67
N ARG A 137 4.67 0.54 -6.19
CA ARG A 137 5.58 1.32 -7.03
C ARG A 137 6.12 0.54 -8.23
N HIS A 138 6.41 -0.75 -8.07
CA HIS A 138 6.83 -1.60 -9.19
C HIS A 138 5.69 -1.82 -10.19
N LYS A 139 4.46 -2.03 -9.70
CA LYS A 139 3.28 -2.23 -10.56
C LYS A 139 2.91 -0.99 -11.35
N GLU A 140 3.14 0.19 -10.79
CA GLU A 140 2.87 1.49 -11.43
C GLU A 140 3.96 1.90 -12.43
N ASN A 141 5.15 1.31 -12.35
CA ASN A 141 6.27 1.67 -13.20
C ASN A 141 5.98 1.36 -14.68
N THR A 142 5.96 2.40 -15.52
CA THR A 142 5.77 2.28 -16.97
C THR A 142 7.04 2.60 -17.78
N THR A 143 8.20 2.65 -17.11
CA THR A 143 9.48 2.97 -17.75
C THR A 143 9.81 1.95 -18.84
N ARG A 144 9.96 2.42 -20.08
CA ARG A 144 10.17 1.58 -21.26
C ARG A 144 11.36 1.99 -22.11
N ILE A 145 12.03 1.00 -22.70
CA ILE A 145 13.07 1.24 -23.71
C ILE A 145 12.39 1.38 -25.08
N LYS A 146 12.54 2.53 -25.75
CA LYS A 146 12.05 2.77 -27.11
C LYS A 146 13.24 3.01 -28.04
N GLY A 147 13.66 1.98 -28.76
CA GLY A 147 14.83 2.05 -29.64
C GLY A 147 16.12 2.21 -28.84
N THR A 148 16.76 3.38 -28.96
CA THR A 148 18.00 3.76 -28.25
C THR A 148 17.77 4.68 -27.07
N GLU A 149 16.53 5.13 -26.86
CA GLU A 149 16.14 6.07 -25.82
C GLU A 149 15.34 5.37 -24.72
N ILE A 150 15.48 5.88 -23.50
CA ILE A 150 14.67 5.47 -22.35
C ILE A 150 13.51 6.45 -22.24
N GLN A 151 12.29 5.91 -22.18
CA GLN A 151 11.08 6.65 -21.82
C GLN A 151 10.78 6.36 -20.36
N TRP A 152 10.96 7.38 -19.53
CA TRP A 152 10.83 7.30 -18.09
C TRP A 152 9.38 7.46 -17.66
N HIS A 153 9.01 6.72 -16.62
CA HIS A 153 7.92 7.11 -15.73
C HIS A 153 8.46 8.18 -14.78
N VAL A 154 7.74 9.28 -14.56
CA VAL A 154 8.18 10.36 -13.66
C VAL A 154 7.02 10.76 -12.77
N ASP A 155 7.23 10.72 -11.47
CA ASP A 155 6.26 11.21 -10.50
C ASP A 155 6.60 12.64 -10.09
N TRP A 156 5.66 13.56 -10.34
CA TRP A 156 5.71 14.94 -9.90
C TRP A 156 4.90 15.11 -8.63
N ILE A 157 5.52 15.68 -7.59
CA ILE A 157 4.86 15.97 -6.31
C ILE A 157 4.83 17.48 -6.11
N PHE A 158 3.64 18.07 -6.17
CA PHE A 158 3.43 19.49 -5.90
C PHE A 158 3.19 19.69 -4.41
N VAL A 159 4.25 20.09 -3.70
CA VAL A 159 4.27 20.11 -2.23
C VAL A 159 3.29 21.14 -1.66
N ASN A 160 3.24 22.33 -2.26
CA ASN A 160 2.39 23.44 -1.82
C ASN A 160 0.92 23.28 -2.23
N ALA A 161 0.61 22.25 -3.03
CA ALA A 161 -0.75 21.88 -3.45
C ALA A 161 -1.18 20.59 -2.74
N ASP A 162 -1.09 20.55 -1.41
CA ASP A 162 -1.43 19.39 -0.57
C ASP A 162 -0.72 18.08 -0.99
N ASN A 163 0.54 18.18 -1.43
CA ASN A 163 1.32 17.05 -1.97
C ASN A 163 0.63 16.31 -3.12
N LEU A 164 -0.06 17.05 -4.01
CA LEU A 164 -0.67 16.50 -5.20
C LEU A 164 0.36 15.72 -6.03
N LYS A 165 0.06 14.45 -6.29
CA LYS A 165 0.88 13.56 -7.12
C LYS A 165 0.35 13.51 -8.54
N VAL A 166 1.21 13.79 -9.51
CA VAL A 166 0.91 13.71 -10.94
C VAL A 166 1.96 12.82 -11.59
N ALA A 167 1.53 11.73 -12.20
CA ALA A 167 2.42 10.75 -12.82
C ALA A 167 2.46 10.92 -14.34
N ASP A 168 3.65 11.16 -14.89
CA ASP A 168 3.92 11.08 -16.31
C ASP A 168 4.42 9.70 -16.70
N LYS A 169 3.66 9.01 -17.56
CA LYS A 169 3.98 7.62 -17.92
C LYS A 169 5.08 7.47 -18.97
N CYS A 170 5.42 8.54 -19.69
CA CYS A 170 6.26 8.48 -20.88
C CYS A 170 6.99 9.81 -21.15
N VAL A 171 8.02 10.10 -20.36
CA VAL A 171 8.92 11.24 -20.59
C VAL A 171 10.20 10.73 -21.27
N PRO A 172 10.53 11.16 -22.50
CA PRO A 172 11.78 10.76 -23.14
C PRO A 172 13.00 11.34 -22.42
N GLU A 173 14.11 10.60 -22.36
CA GLU A 173 15.33 11.04 -21.66
C GLU A 173 15.97 12.33 -22.22
N THR A 174 15.64 12.71 -23.46
CA THR A 174 16.11 13.91 -24.14
C THR A 174 15.30 15.16 -23.83
N GLU A 175 14.11 15.01 -23.25
CA GLU A 175 13.25 16.15 -22.90
C GLU A 175 13.81 16.92 -21.70
N LYS A 176 13.69 18.25 -21.75
CA LYS A 176 14.06 19.16 -20.67
C LYS A 176 13.06 19.07 -19.53
N LEU A 177 13.57 19.11 -18.29
CA LEU A 177 12.73 19.06 -17.10
C LEU A 177 11.70 20.20 -17.06
N GLY A 178 12.10 21.41 -17.42
CA GLY A 178 11.23 22.58 -17.48
C GLY A 178 10.07 22.42 -18.47
N LEU A 179 10.29 21.74 -19.60
CA LEU A 179 9.22 21.44 -20.56
C LEU A 179 8.27 20.38 -20.02
N ALA A 180 8.80 19.32 -19.39
CA ALA A 180 8.00 18.26 -18.81
C ALA A 180 7.09 18.78 -17.68
N VAL A 181 7.64 19.58 -16.75
CA VAL A 181 6.85 20.24 -15.68
C VAL A 181 5.92 21.29 -16.25
N GLY A 182 6.39 22.07 -17.24
CA GLY A 182 5.62 23.11 -17.89
C GLY A 182 4.29 22.62 -18.47
N LYS A 183 4.24 21.39 -18.99
CA LYS A 183 2.99 20.75 -19.43
C LYS A 183 1.95 20.67 -18.32
N HIS A 184 2.36 20.35 -17.09
CA HIS A 184 1.46 20.26 -15.94
C HIS A 184 1.06 21.64 -15.41
N LEU A 185 1.94 22.64 -15.54
CA LEU A 185 1.63 24.02 -15.19
C LEU A 185 0.68 24.70 -16.19
N GLN A 186 0.67 24.23 -17.44
CA GLN A 186 -0.12 24.78 -18.56
C GLN A 186 -1.38 23.96 -18.89
N GLN A 187 -1.53 22.74 -18.37
CA GLN A 187 -2.71 21.89 -18.59
C GLN A 187 -3.94 22.42 -17.83
N ASN A 188 -4.51 23.52 -18.34
CA ASN A 188 -5.70 24.18 -17.83
C ASN A 188 -7.00 23.79 -18.55
N ASN A 189 -7.00 22.81 -19.49
CA ASN A 189 -8.19 22.58 -20.33
C ASN A 189 -8.90 21.23 -20.15
N ASN A 190 -8.35 20.23 -19.43
CA ASN A 190 -8.96 18.89 -19.38
C ASN A 190 -8.86 18.14 -18.03
N ALA A 191 -8.43 18.78 -16.94
CA ALA A 191 -8.39 18.16 -15.62
C ALA A 191 -9.51 18.72 -14.71
N SER A 192 -10.17 17.80 -14.00
CA SER A 192 -11.21 18.02 -12.98
C SER A 192 -11.04 19.31 -12.17
N GLU A 193 -12.12 20.10 -12.05
CA GLU A 193 -12.19 21.44 -11.47
C GLU A 193 -11.39 21.66 -10.16
N GLY A 194 -11.25 20.63 -9.30
CA GLY A 194 -10.48 20.73 -8.05
C GLY A 194 -8.94 20.69 -8.17
N LYS A 195 -8.37 20.22 -9.30
CA LYS A 195 -6.90 20.23 -9.51
C LYS A 195 -6.38 21.60 -9.95
N ASN A 196 -7.25 22.43 -10.50
CA ASN A 196 -6.85 23.72 -11.10
C ASN A 196 -6.69 24.81 -10.02
N GLU A 197 -7.53 24.77 -8.97
CA GLU A 197 -7.44 25.73 -7.85
C GLU A 197 -6.15 25.53 -7.04
N THR A 198 -5.77 24.28 -6.78
CA THR A 198 -4.57 23.95 -5.98
C THR A 198 -3.25 24.24 -6.70
N LEU A 199 -3.22 24.20 -8.03
CA LEU A 199 -2.04 24.50 -8.84
C LEU A 199 -1.96 25.95 -9.35
N GLN A 200 -2.93 26.81 -9.00
CA GLN A 200 -3.02 28.18 -9.49
C GLN A 200 -1.74 28.99 -9.21
N TYR A 201 -1.17 28.84 -8.01
CA TYR A 201 0.07 29.52 -7.63
C TYR A 201 1.27 29.08 -8.49
N TYR A 202 1.37 27.78 -8.77
CA TYR A 202 2.41 27.24 -9.63
C TYR A 202 2.25 27.67 -11.10
N SER A 203 1.01 27.77 -11.58
CA SER A 203 0.70 28.23 -12.93
C SER A 203 1.07 29.72 -13.12
N ALA A 204 0.77 30.56 -12.12
CA ALA A 204 1.09 31.99 -12.15
C ALA A 204 2.60 32.26 -12.11
N VAL A 205 3.34 31.49 -11.32
CA VAL A 205 4.79 31.63 -11.15
C VAL A 205 5.55 31.02 -12.33
N GLY A 206 5.00 29.95 -12.93
CA GLY A 206 5.61 29.23 -14.03
C GLY A 206 6.90 28.49 -13.66
N VAL A 207 7.55 27.93 -14.67
CA VAL A 207 8.84 27.21 -14.52
C VAL A 207 9.93 28.04 -13.81
N PRO A 208 10.12 29.35 -14.06
CA PRO A 208 11.26 30.07 -13.51
C PRO A 208 11.15 30.35 -12.00
N GLY A 209 9.97 30.31 -11.39
CA GLY A 209 9.83 30.53 -9.94
C GLY A 209 9.65 29.23 -9.14
N VAL A 210 9.92 28.10 -9.76
CA VAL A 210 9.85 26.77 -9.17
C VAL A 210 11.26 26.15 -9.10
N ARG A 211 11.52 25.40 -8.04
CA ARG A 211 12.69 24.53 -7.89
C ARG A 211 12.26 23.07 -7.97
N LEU A 212 13.10 22.25 -8.59
CA LEU A 212 12.86 20.82 -8.78
C LEU A 212 13.80 20.03 -7.87
N LEU A 213 13.24 19.21 -7.00
CA LEU A 213 13.99 18.47 -5.98
C LEU A 213 13.77 16.96 -6.14
N LEU A 214 14.82 16.22 -6.49
CA LEU A 214 14.79 14.76 -6.55
C LEU A 214 15.05 14.17 -5.16
N LYS A 215 14.20 13.25 -4.71
CA LYS A 215 14.40 12.57 -3.42
C LYS A 215 15.62 11.64 -3.45
N ALA A 216 16.53 11.77 -2.47
CA ALA A 216 17.69 10.89 -2.31
C ALA A 216 17.35 9.66 -1.44
N GLU A 217 16.83 8.60 -2.06
CA GLU A 217 16.16 7.50 -1.33
C GLU A 217 17.04 6.61 -0.45
N GLN A 218 18.36 6.52 -0.72
CA GLN A 218 19.29 5.71 0.09
C GLN A 218 20.10 6.51 1.12
N LYS A 219 19.93 7.82 1.22
CA LYS A 219 20.59 8.61 2.27
C LYS A 219 19.68 8.66 3.51
N ALA A 220 20.29 8.59 4.70
CA ALA A 220 19.55 8.70 5.96
C ALA A 220 18.88 10.07 6.08
N GLY A 221 17.57 10.08 6.36
CA GLY A 221 16.74 11.29 6.47
C GLY A 221 16.09 11.74 5.17
N LYS A 222 15.31 12.83 5.23
CA LYS A 222 14.66 13.45 4.06
C LYS A 222 15.64 14.37 3.34
N LYS A 223 16.46 13.79 2.46
CA LYS A 223 17.49 14.50 1.68
C LYS A 223 17.08 14.59 0.21
N PHE A 224 17.44 15.69 -0.44
CA PHE A 224 17.03 15.97 -1.82
C PHE A 224 18.19 16.52 -2.65
N PHE A 225 18.20 16.20 -3.95
CA PHE A 225 19.10 16.79 -4.94
C PHE A 225 18.35 17.86 -5.72
N GLU A 226 18.93 19.05 -5.84
CA GLU A 226 18.40 20.07 -6.73
C GLU A 226 18.64 19.70 -8.19
N LEU A 227 17.63 19.92 -9.04
CA LEU A 227 17.67 19.69 -10.48
C LEU A 227 17.45 20.99 -11.23
N ASP A 228 18.28 21.23 -12.25
CA ASP A 228 18.14 22.38 -13.13
C ASP A 228 17.00 22.16 -14.14
N PRO A 229 16.05 23.10 -14.30
CA PRO A 229 14.95 22.96 -15.27
C PRO A 229 15.41 22.91 -16.73
N ASP A 230 16.56 23.51 -17.04
CA ASP A 230 17.12 23.55 -18.40
C ASP A 230 17.81 22.25 -18.82
N ASP A 231 18.14 21.40 -17.85
CA ASP A 231 18.78 20.12 -18.09
C ASP A 231 17.80 19.10 -18.67
N SER A 232 18.32 18.25 -19.56
CA SER A 232 17.59 17.07 -20.02
C SER A 232 17.48 16.06 -18.90
N LEU A 233 16.42 15.25 -18.91
CA LEU A 233 16.21 14.20 -17.92
C LEU A 233 17.43 13.27 -17.80
N LYS A 234 18.08 12.95 -18.93
CA LYS A 234 19.33 12.18 -18.98
C LYS A 234 20.46 12.82 -18.16
N LYS A 235 20.69 14.13 -18.31
CA LYS A 235 21.75 14.85 -17.58
C LYS A 235 21.36 15.03 -16.12
N ALA A 236 20.11 15.38 -15.86
CA ALA A 236 19.59 15.60 -14.53
C ALA A 236 19.65 14.34 -13.64
N LEU A 237 19.44 13.14 -14.21
CA LEU A 237 19.52 11.87 -13.49
C LEU A 237 20.93 11.24 -13.50
N ALA A 238 21.92 11.86 -14.15
CA ALA A 238 23.28 11.34 -14.15
C ALA A 238 23.88 11.36 -12.74
N LYS A 239 24.70 10.35 -12.44
CA LYS A 239 25.31 10.05 -11.13
C LYS A 239 24.33 9.79 -9.97
N LYS A 240 23.02 9.87 -10.21
CA LYS A 240 22.01 9.69 -9.17
C LYS A 240 21.52 8.26 -9.12
N LEU A 241 21.10 7.84 -7.92
CA LEU A 241 20.45 6.56 -7.69
C LEU A 241 18.93 6.73 -7.74
N ILE A 242 18.28 5.93 -8.59
CA ILE A 242 16.83 5.89 -8.75
C ILE A 242 16.30 4.52 -8.35
N ILE A 243 15.25 4.49 -7.54
CA ILE A 243 14.51 3.26 -7.19
C ILE A 243 13.22 3.24 -8.00
N GLU A 244 13.07 2.24 -8.87
CA GLU A 244 12.01 2.10 -9.89
C GLU A 244 11.96 3.23 -10.92
N TYR A 245 11.56 4.43 -10.49
CA TYR A 245 11.39 5.62 -11.31
C TYR A 245 11.62 6.89 -10.49
N PRO A 246 12.06 8.00 -11.10
CA PRO A 246 12.32 9.26 -10.40
C PRO A 246 11.04 9.87 -9.81
N THR A 247 11.15 10.37 -8.57
CA THR A 247 10.13 11.16 -7.90
C THR A 247 10.66 12.56 -7.64
N ILE A 248 10.12 13.54 -8.35
CA ILE A 248 10.59 14.92 -8.36
C ILE A 248 9.56 15.79 -7.65
N HIS A 249 10.01 16.51 -6.62
CA HIS A 249 9.19 17.45 -5.87
C HIS A 249 9.31 18.82 -6.52
N VAL A 250 8.15 19.44 -6.73
CA VAL A 250 7.99 20.73 -7.35
C VAL A 250 7.67 21.72 -6.23
N VAL A 251 8.63 22.58 -5.90
CA VAL A 251 8.56 23.48 -4.75
C VAL A 251 8.70 24.93 -5.23
N LEU A 252 7.87 25.83 -4.70
CA LEU A 252 8.02 27.26 -4.95
C LEU A 252 9.32 27.77 -4.32
N LYS A 253 10.00 28.72 -4.96
CA LYS A 253 11.29 29.26 -4.48
C LYS A 253 11.27 29.72 -3.01
N ASP A 254 10.14 30.25 -2.55
CA ASP A 254 10.00 30.81 -1.20
C ASP A 254 9.94 29.73 -0.11
N HIS A 255 9.63 28.48 -0.46
CA HIS A 255 9.43 27.38 0.48
C HIS A 255 10.57 26.34 0.47
N VAL A 256 11.67 26.65 -0.22
CA VAL A 256 12.82 25.77 -0.37
C VAL A 256 13.56 25.53 0.95
N CYS A 257 13.51 26.50 1.87
CA CYS A 257 14.19 26.44 3.19
C CYS A 257 13.76 25.26 4.09
N SER A 258 12.59 24.66 3.81
CA SER A 258 12.10 23.48 4.52
C SER A 258 12.77 22.17 4.10
N TYR A 259 13.64 22.20 3.09
CA TYR A 259 14.26 21.03 2.49
C TYR A 259 15.77 20.97 2.74
N ASN A 260 16.28 19.79 3.10
CA ASN A 260 17.72 19.52 3.17
C ASN A 260 18.24 19.18 1.78
N ILE A 261 18.71 20.21 1.06
CA ILE A 261 19.31 20.08 -0.27
C ILE A 261 20.77 19.67 -0.11
N ILE A 262 21.20 18.70 -0.93
CA ILE A 262 22.57 18.21 -0.95
C ILE A 262 23.16 18.42 -2.34
N ASP A 263 24.40 18.90 -2.36
CA ASP A 263 25.16 19.04 -3.60
C ASP A 263 25.62 17.67 -4.12
N SER A 264 25.45 17.49 -5.43
CA SER A 264 25.75 16.26 -6.16
C SER A 264 27.22 15.82 -6.08
N ASP A 265 28.11 16.67 -5.56
CA ASP A 265 29.56 16.44 -5.48
C ASP A 265 30.03 15.95 -4.09
N THR A 266 29.15 15.91 -3.08
CA THR A 266 29.46 15.29 -1.77
C THR A 266 29.22 13.78 -1.80
N GLU A 267 29.72 13.12 -2.84
CA GLU A 267 29.64 11.65 -2.98
C GLU A 267 30.80 10.91 -2.27
N ASP A 268 31.83 11.60 -1.75
CA ASP A 268 33.05 10.92 -1.26
C ASP A 268 33.48 11.14 0.22
N GLU A 269 32.85 11.99 1.03
CA GLU A 269 33.42 12.35 2.37
C GLU A 269 32.57 11.95 3.60
N THR A 270 31.61 11.02 3.47
CA THR A 270 31.08 10.30 4.66
C THR A 270 30.79 8.84 4.35
N VAL A 271 31.76 8.13 3.78
CA VAL A 271 31.84 6.67 4.01
C VAL A 271 32.57 6.49 5.34
N GLY A 272 31.83 6.69 6.45
CA GLY A 272 32.27 6.16 7.74
C GLY A 272 32.34 4.65 7.60
N GLU A 273 33.52 4.09 7.90
CA GLU A 273 33.99 2.73 7.61
C GLU A 273 33.23 1.57 8.27
N ASP A 274 31.98 1.74 8.73
CA ASP A 274 31.22 0.72 9.46
C ASP A 274 29.85 0.36 8.82
N ALA A 275 29.81 0.23 7.50
CA ALA A 275 28.62 -0.29 6.81
C ALA A 275 29.01 -1.33 5.76
N LYS A 276 29.32 -2.56 6.22
CA LYS A 276 29.18 -3.74 5.36
C LYS A 276 27.79 -3.72 4.75
N GLU A 277 27.69 -3.90 3.43
CA GLU A 277 26.43 -4.05 2.70
C GLU A 277 25.63 -5.19 3.34
N LYS A 278 24.67 -4.81 4.20
CA LYS A 278 23.81 -5.79 4.86
C LYS A 278 22.97 -6.44 3.79
N THR A 279 23.10 -7.75 3.65
CA THR A 279 22.27 -8.51 2.71
C THR A 279 20.80 -8.30 3.06
N GLY A 280 19.88 -8.48 2.09
CA GLY A 280 18.44 -8.33 2.36
C GLY A 280 17.93 -9.16 3.54
N ASN A 281 18.62 -10.27 3.86
CA ASN A 281 18.35 -11.08 5.04
C ASN A 281 18.75 -10.40 6.35
N GLU A 282 19.91 -9.73 6.40
CA GLU A 282 20.38 -9.00 7.58
C GLU A 282 19.51 -7.76 7.89
N ILE A 283 18.98 -7.11 6.84
CA ILE A 283 18.03 -6.01 7.00
C ILE A 283 16.72 -6.54 7.61
N VAL A 284 16.19 -7.66 7.09
CA VAL A 284 14.98 -8.29 7.62
C VAL A 284 15.19 -8.76 9.07
N GLU A 285 16.34 -9.34 9.40
CA GLU A 285 16.67 -9.72 10.78
C GLU A 285 16.76 -8.51 11.71
N SER A 286 17.35 -7.40 11.27
CA SER A 286 17.40 -6.17 12.06
C SER A 286 16.02 -5.56 12.31
N ILE A 287 15.11 -5.64 11.33
CA ILE A 287 13.72 -5.16 11.48
C ILE A 287 12.94 -6.05 12.44
N VAL A 288 13.08 -7.38 12.34
CA VAL A 288 12.44 -8.33 13.27
C VAL A 288 12.95 -8.10 14.69
N LYS A 289 14.27 -7.96 14.86
CA LYS A 289 14.89 -7.76 16.18
C LYS A 289 14.49 -6.43 16.81
N ASN A 290 14.44 -5.34 16.03
CA ASN A 290 13.95 -4.05 16.52
C ASN A 290 12.46 -4.12 16.88
N GLY A 291 11.64 -4.84 16.09
CA GLY A 291 10.24 -5.08 16.41
C GLY A 291 10.05 -5.90 17.69
N GLU A 292 10.89 -6.92 17.92
CA GLU A 292 10.92 -7.71 19.15
C GLU A 292 11.36 -6.87 20.35
N GLU A 293 12.35 -6.00 20.19
CA GLU A 293 12.79 -5.06 21.25
C GLU A 293 11.72 -4.02 21.58
N ASP A 294 11.03 -3.46 20.59
CA ASP A 294 9.91 -2.53 20.80
C ASP A 294 8.72 -3.22 21.49
N ILE A 295 8.41 -4.47 21.11
CA ILE A 295 7.41 -5.29 21.81
C ILE A 295 7.85 -5.57 23.25
N TYR A 296 9.10 -5.96 23.47
CA TYR A 296 9.62 -6.25 24.81
C TYR A 296 9.63 -5.00 25.70
N LYS A 297 9.96 -3.83 25.14
CA LYS A 297 9.94 -2.54 25.83
C LYS A 297 8.51 -2.08 26.14
N SER A 298 7.57 -2.32 25.22
CA SER A 298 6.14 -2.10 25.46
C SER A 298 5.58 -3.03 26.54
N LEU A 299 5.99 -4.30 26.57
CA LEU A 299 5.59 -5.29 27.58
C LEU A 299 6.22 -5.00 28.94
N LYS A 300 7.46 -4.50 28.97
CA LYS A 300 8.16 -4.13 30.21
C LYS A 300 7.49 -2.97 30.95
N ASN A 301 6.82 -2.08 30.23
CA ASN A 301 6.01 -1.01 30.83
C ASN A 301 4.69 -1.51 31.46
N LEU A 302 4.27 -2.75 31.17
CA LEU A 302 3.03 -3.35 31.71
C LEU A 302 3.29 -4.32 32.88
N LEU A 303 4.55 -4.65 33.17
CA LEU A 303 4.92 -5.78 34.04
C LEU A 303 5.66 -5.39 35.33
N PHE A 304 5.62 -4.11 35.73
CA PHE A 304 6.16 -3.67 37.03
C PHE A 304 5.13 -2.88 37.85
N ILE A 305 4.13 -3.57 38.40
CA ILE A 305 3.61 -3.31 39.76
C ILE A 305 3.28 -4.66 40.40
N SER A 306 4.21 -5.19 41.19
CA SER A 306 3.97 -5.77 42.54
C SER A 306 5.11 -6.72 42.93
N GLU A 307 6.23 -6.15 43.37
CA GLU A 307 7.12 -6.83 44.31
C GLU A 307 7.47 -5.82 45.41
N TYR A 308 6.71 -5.83 46.50
CA TYR A 308 7.23 -5.78 47.88
C TYR A 308 6.09 -5.69 48.89
N SER A 309 5.92 -6.74 49.70
CA SER A 309 5.72 -6.63 51.16
C SER A 309 5.58 -8.05 51.72
N GLY A 310 6.70 -8.75 51.84
CA GLY A 310 6.87 -9.78 52.85
C GLY A 310 7.34 -9.08 54.11
N GLU A 311 6.44 -8.87 55.07
CA GLU A 311 6.80 -8.54 56.44
C GLU A 311 6.78 -9.82 57.26
N GLU A 312 7.93 -10.12 57.85
CA GLU A 312 8.18 -11.18 58.81
C GLU A 312 7.36 -10.92 60.07
N ALA A 313 6.44 -11.83 60.40
CA ALA A 313 5.87 -11.90 61.74
C ALA A 313 6.88 -12.64 62.64
N SER A 314 7.68 -11.86 63.37
CA SER A 314 8.42 -12.34 64.53
C SER A 314 7.45 -12.56 65.70
N SER A 315 7.68 -13.68 66.38
CA SER A 315 7.17 -14.02 67.71
C SER A 315 7.48 -12.92 68.71
N ASP A 316 6.52 -12.59 69.58
CA ASP A 316 6.80 -12.38 71.00
C ASP A 316 5.54 -12.66 71.85
N GLU A 317 5.82 -13.25 73.01
CA GLU A 317 4.92 -13.76 74.04
C GLU A 317 4.23 -12.62 74.82
N GLU A 318 2.95 -12.81 75.17
CA GLU A 318 2.39 -12.74 76.54
C GLU A 318 0.92 -13.19 76.55
#